data_AF-A0A3B9JHQ3-F1
#
_entry.id   AF-A0A3B9JHQ3-F1
#
_cell.length_a   1.000
_cell.length_b   1.000
_cell.length_c   1.000
_cell.angle_alpha   90.00
_cell.angle_beta   90.00
_cell.angle_gamma   90.00
#
_symmetry.space_group_name_H-M   'P 1'
#
loop_
_entity.id
_entity.type
_entity.pdbx_description
1 polymer ?
#
loop_
_entity_poly.entity_id
_entity_poly.type
_entity_poly.pdbx_seq_one_letter_code
_entity_poly.pdbx_strand_id
1 'polypeptide(L)'
;YESQIYQQEHEALIKSQDEETYMRQNLEALIAYLKDQSSFETFDATEFKKLVERGILHKDYEIEFIFKCGVKRMAYGWRRGKNE
;
A
#
# COMPACT_ATOMS: atom_id res chain seq x y z
N TYR A 1 15.23 37.73 -0.42
CA TYR A 1 14.79 36.94 0.74
C TYR A 1 13.35 36.49 0.57
N GLU A 2 12.36 37.39 0.51
CA GLU A 2 10.96 36.97 0.36
C GLU A 2 10.67 36.15 -0.90
N SER A 3 11.19 36.54 -2.08
CA SER A 3 10.95 35.76 -3.31
C SER A 3 11.55 34.34 -3.27
N GLN A 4 12.62 34.13 -2.50
CA GLN A 4 13.24 32.82 -2.33
C GLN A 4 12.40 31.93 -1.40
N ILE A 5 11.78 32.52 -0.37
CA ILE A 5 10.83 31.83 0.51
C ILE A 5 9.61 31.39 -0.31
N TYR A 6 9.02 32.28 -1.10
CA TYR A 6 7.88 31.94 -1.97
C TYR A 6 8.19 30.82 -2.98
N GLN A 7 9.39 30.82 -3.57
CA GLN A 7 9.81 29.75 -4.48
C GLN A 7 9.92 28.40 -3.76
N GLN A 8 10.52 28.39 -2.57
CA GLN A 8 10.64 27.16 -1.77
C GLN A 8 9.26 26.63 -1.32
N GLU A 9 8.36 27.51 -0.89
CA GLU A 9 6.99 27.14 -0.51
C GLU A 9 6.21 26.59 -1.71
N HIS A 10 6.38 27.19 -2.89
CA HIS A 10 5.74 26.72 -4.12
C HIS A 10 6.24 25.33 -4.55
N GLU A 11 7.56 25.11 -4.52
CA GLU A 11 8.15 23.80 -4.81
C GLU A 11 7.72 22.73 -3.80
N ALA A 12 7.60 23.09 -2.52
CA ALA A 12 7.09 22.19 -1.48
C ALA A 12 5.62 21.83 -1.71
N LEU A 13 4.79 22.81 -2.14
CA LEU A 13 3.40 22.57 -2.47
C LEU A 13 3.25 21.61 -3.65
N ILE A 14 4.04 21.79 -4.71
CA ILE A 14 4.01 20.92 -5.89
C ILE A 14 4.38 19.49 -5.51
N LYS A 15 5.47 19.30 -4.74
CA LYS A 15 5.87 17.96 -4.26
C LYS A 15 4.77 17.30 -3.43
N SER A 16 4.15 18.05 -2.53
CA SER A 16 3.03 17.53 -1.73
C SER A 16 1.84 17.11 -2.59
N GLN A 17 1.57 17.85 -3.67
CA GLN A 17 0.46 17.55 -4.58
C GLN A 17 0.76 16.33 -5.48
N ASP A 18 2.01 16.18 -5.91
CA ASP A 18 2.49 15.00 -6.64
C ASP A 18 2.42 13.75 -5.76
N GLU A 19 2.84 13.85 -4.49
CA GLU A 19 2.71 12.77 -3.50
C GLU A 19 1.25 12.42 -3.25
N GLU A 20 0.35 13.40 -3.06
CA GLU A 20 -1.08 13.14 -2.87
C GLU A 20 -1.67 12.38 -4.08
N THR A 21 -1.30 12.80 -5.29
CA THR A 21 -1.75 12.18 -6.54
C THR A 21 -1.27 10.74 -6.64
N TYR A 22 0.01 10.50 -6.35
CA TYR A 22 0.60 9.16 -6.32
C TYR A 22 -0.09 8.24 -5.32
N MET A 23 -0.37 8.73 -4.12
CA MET A 23 -1.06 7.99 -3.07
C MET A 23 -2.48 7.62 -3.49
N ARG A 24 -3.22 8.57 -4.09
CA ARG A 24 -4.58 8.36 -4.56
C ARG A 24 -4.65 7.28 -5.64
N GLN A 25 -3.75 7.33 -6.61
CA GLN A 25 -3.66 6.33 -7.68
C GLN A 25 -3.38 4.92 -7.13
N ASN A 26 -2.44 4.79 -6.18
CA ASN A 26 -2.15 3.51 -5.54
C ASN A 26 -3.35 2.95 -4.75
N LEU A 27 -4.11 3.82 -4.08
CA LEU A 27 -5.33 3.42 -3.36
C LEU A 27 -6.45 3.00 -4.31
N GLU A 28 -6.65 3.72 -5.40
CA GLU A 28 -7.64 3.35 -6.43
C GLU A 28 -7.30 2.01 -7.08
N ALA A 29 -6.02 1.78 -7.41
CA ALA A 29 -5.54 0.50 -7.94
C ALA A 29 -5.77 -0.64 -6.93
N LEU A 30 -5.48 -0.41 -5.64
CA LEU A 30 -5.75 -1.39 -4.59
C LEU A 30 -7.24 -1.69 -4.46
N ILE A 31 -8.11 -0.68 -4.48
CA ILE A 31 -9.56 -0.87 -4.38
C ILE A 31 -10.10 -1.62 -5.60
N ALA A 32 -9.63 -1.28 -6.81
CA ALA A 32 -10.03 -1.97 -8.03
C ALA A 32 -9.63 -3.46 -7.99
N TYR A 33 -8.39 -3.75 -7.61
CA TYR A 33 -7.90 -5.11 -7.42
C TYR A 33 -8.75 -5.89 -6.40
N LEU A 34 -9.06 -5.28 -5.24
CA LEU A 34 -9.85 -5.92 -4.20
C LEU A 34 -11.32 -6.16 -4.61
N LYS A 35 -11.90 -5.29 -5.43
CA LYS A 35 -13.28 -5.44 -5.92
C LYS A 35 -13.43 -6.58 -6.92
N ASP A 36 -12.38 -6.87 -7.70
CA ASP A 36 -12.40 -7.92 -8.73
C ASP A 36 -12.11 -9.33 -8.16
N GLN A 37 -11.63 -9.40 -6.91
CA GLN A 37 -11.40 -10.64 -6.18
C GLN A 37 -12.71 -11.19 -5.60
N SER A 38 -13.44 -11.98 -6.38
CA SER A 38 -14.61 -12.76 -5.91
C SER A 38 -14.21 -14.10 -5.25
N SER A 39 -12.98 -14.56 -5.45
CA SER A 39 -12.45 -15.84 -4.94
C SER A 39 -10.94 -15.75 -4.70
N PHE A 40 -10.44 -16.45 -3.69
CA PHE A 40 -9.00 -16.58 -3.42
C PHE A 40 -8.24 -17.27 -4.58
N GLU A 41 -8.95 -17.99 -5.46
CA GLU A 41 -8.39 -18.65 -6.63
C GLU A 41 -8.02 -17.68 -7.76
N THR A 42 -8.66 -16.51 -7.82
CA THR A 42 -8.34 -15.48 -8.81
C THR A 42 -7.28 -14.49 -8.33
N PHE A 43 -6.68 -14.72 -7.16
CA PHE A 43 -5.66 -13.84 -6.58
C PHE A 43 -4.40 -13.78 -7.43
N ASP A 44 -4.22 -12.66 -8.14
CA ASP A 44 -2.98 -12.39 -8.86
C ASP A 44 -1.94 -11.82 -7.90
N ALA A 45 -1.01 -12.68 -7.48
CA ALA A 45 0.10 -12.30 -6.62
C ALA A 45 1.05 -11.28 -7.28
N THR A 46 1.01 -11.12 -8.60
CA THR A 46 1.85 -10.18 -9.35
C THR A 46 1.40 -8.75 -9.11
N GLU A 47 0.10 -8.47 -9.25
CA GLU A 47 -0.47 -7.16 -8.93
C GLU A 47 -0.36 -6.82 -7.45
N PHE A 48 -0.57 -7.80 -6.56
CA PHE A 48 -0.39 -7.61 -5.13
C PHE A 48 1.05 -7.17 -4.77
N LYS A 49 2.07 -7.77 -5.41
CA LYS A 49 3.49 -7.38 -5.22
C LYS A 49 3.82 -5.99 -5.77
N LYS A 50 3.05 -5.46 -6.72
CA LYS A 50 3.25 -4.08 -7.19
C LYS A 50 2.80 -3.07 -6.13
N LEU A 51 1.80 -3.41 -5.33
CA LEU A 51 1.19 -2.54 -4.31
C LEU A 51 1.88 -2.67 -2.94
N VAL A 52 2.31 -3.87 -2.58
CA VAL A 52 3.01 -4.13 -1.32
C VAL A 52 4.49 -3.78 -1.46
N GLU A 53 4.97 -2.96 -0.54
CA GLU A 53 6.39 -2.63 -0.41
C GLU A 53 7.12 -3.70 0.41
N ARG A 54 6.51 -4.12 1.53
CA ARG A 54 7.09 -5.11 2.44
C ARG A 54 6.03 -5.90 3.18
N GLY A 55 6.30 -7.19 3.41
CA GLY A 55 5.58 -8.02 4.37
C GLY A 55 6.48 -8.39 5.55
N ILE A 56 5.99 -8.26 6.79
CA ILE A 56 6.69 -8.69 8.00
C ILE A 56 5.88 -9.80 8.65
N LEU A 57 6.49 -10.96 8.85
CA LEU A 57 5.88 -12.08 9.58
C LEU A 57 6.36 -12.05 11.04
N HIS A 58 5.41 -11.92 11.96
CA HIS A 58 5.65 -11.96 13.40
C HIS A 58 5.44 -13.38 13.97
N LYS A 59 5.80 -13.55 15.24
CA LYS A 59 5.83 -14.88 15.90
C LYS A 59 4.45 -15.56 16.00
N ASP A 60 3.36 -14.79 15.96
CA ASP A 60 1.98 -15.28 16.14
C ASP A 60 1.20 -15.42 14.82
N TYR A 61 1.91 -15.67 13.70
CA TYR A 61 1.33 -15.69 12.35
C TYR A 61 0.67 -14.38 11.93
N GLU A 62 0.93 -13.30 12.66
CA GLU A 62 0.59 -11.96 12.25
C GLU A 62 1.49 -11.54 11.09
N ILE A 63 0.85 -11.16 9.99
CA ILE A 63 1.48 -10.65 8.79
C ILE A 63 1.15 -9.16 8.71
N GLU A 64 2.17 -8.33 8.85
CA GLU A 64 2.06 -6.90 8.60
C GLU A 64 2.40 -6.63 7.13
N PHE A 65 1.43 -6.11 6.38
CA PHE A 65 1.63 -5.61 5.03
C PHE A 65 1.83 -4.10 5.08
N ILE A 66 2.98 -3.67 4.57
CA ILE A 66 3.33 -2.27 4.34
C ILE A 66 3.18 -2.03 2.84
N PHE A 67 2.23 -1.19 2.46
CA PHE A 67 1.98 -0.81 1.08
C PHE A 67 2.87 0.37 0.70
N LYS A 68 3.19 0.50 -0.59
CA LYS A 68 3.98 1.64 -1.11
C LYS A 68 3.32 3.00 -0.85
N CYS A 69 2.02 3.01 -0.60
CA CYS A 69 1.29 4.20 -0.17
C CYS A 69 1.39 4.49 1.34
N GLY A 70 2.32 3.84 2.07
CA GLY A 70 2.52 4.04 3.51
C GLY A 70 1.45 3.42 4.41
N VAL A 71 0.35 2.90 3.86
CA VAL A 71 -0.69 2.20 4.61
C VAL A 71 -0.12 0.90 5.18
N LYS A 72 -0.44 0.64 6.45
CA LYS A 72 -0.12 -0.61 7.13
C LYS A 72 -1.38 -1.41 7.42
N ARG A 73 -1.37 -2.70 7.11
CA ARG A 73 -2.47 -3.62 7.43
C ARG A 73 -1.95 -4.89 8.09
N MET A 74 -2.57 -5.23 9.21
CA MET A 74 -2.36 -6.50 9.88
C MET A 74 -3.32 -7.53 9.31
N ALA A 75 -2.78 -8.69 8.96
CA ALA A 75 -3.54 -9.88 8.61
C ALA A 75 -3.07 -11.04 9.49
N TYR A 76 -3.98 -11.93 9.85
CA TYR A 76 -3.64 -13.12 10.61
C TYR A 76 -3.56 -14.30 9.65
N GLY A 77 -2.35 -14.83 9.49
CA GLY A 77 -2.11 -16.06 8.74
C GLY A 77 -2.63 -17.26 9.53
N TRP A 78 -3.13 -18.27 8.80
CA TRP A 78 -3.49 -19.56 9.37
C TRP A 78 -2.57 -20.62 8.78
N ARG A 79 -2.07 -21.54 9.60
CA ARG A 79 -1.18 -22.62 9.14
C ARG A 79 -2.01 -23.61 8.31
N ARG A 80 -1.81 -23.65 6.98
CA ARG A 80 -2.32 -24.77 6.16
C ARG A 80 -1.68 -26.07 6.66
N GLY A 81 -2.51 -26.97 7.20
CA GLY A 81 -2.08 -28.27 7.72
C GLY A 81 -2.28 -28.54 9.22
N LYS A 82 -3.05 -27.71 9.94
CA LYS A 82 -3.62 -28.12 11.24
C LYS A 82 -5.14 -28.07 11.17
N ASN A 83 -5.70 -29.03 10.45
CA ASN A 83 -7.02 -29.55 10.79
C ASN A 83 -6.77 -30.75 11.71
N GLU A 84 -7.53 -30.77 12.80
CA GLU A 84 -7.92 -31.89 13.69
C GLU A 84 -7.29 -33.27 13.47
#